data_AF-Q0F1K9-F1
#
_entry.id   AF-Q0F1K9-F1
#
_cell.length_a   1.000
_cell.length_b   1.000
_cell.length_c   1.000
_cell.angle_alpha   90.00
_cell.angle_beta   90.00
_cell.angle_gamma   90.00
#
_symmetry.space_group_name_H-M   'P 1'
#
loop_
_entity.id
_entity.type
_entity.pdbx_description
1 polymer ?
#
loop_
_entity_poly.entity_id
_entity_poly.type
_entity_poly.pdbx_seq_one_letter_code
_entity_poly.pdbx_strand_id
1 'polypeptide(L)'
;MNTKIALAAFGHATSLFLAITFALCVAFDVLLPEHAMFTVWQKLLPGFTGINWSSFFIGLIESYGYGWYAALIWVPLYNVFAVRASRPCSCKNEKSDEHAEQGQ
;
A
#
# COMPACT_ATOMS: atom_id res chain seq x y z
N MET A 1 6.87 -5.87 20.39
CA MET A 1 7.40 -5.60 19.04
C MET A 1 6.60 -4.46 18.44
N ASN A 2 7.21 -3.30 18.18
CA ASN A 2 6.53 -2.18 17.52
C ASN A 2 6.44 -2.48 16.03
N THR A 3 5.46 -3.28 15.61
CA THR A 3 5.23 -3.64 14.22
C THR A 3 4.57 -2.46 13.48
N LYS A 4 5.29 -1.34 13.35
CA LYS A 4 4.88 -0.23 12.50
C LYS A 4 5.41 -0.53 11.10
N ILE A 5 4.53 -0.63 10.12
CA ILE A 5 4.97 -0.80 8.73
C ILE A 5 5.70 0.48 8.31
N ALA A 6 6.93 0.30 7.81
CA ALA A 6 7.73 1.41 7.31
C ALA A 6 7.12 1.92 5.99
N LEU A 7 6.52 3.11 6.06
CA LEU A 7 5.87 3.76 4.92
C LEU A 7 6.76 3.81 3.67
N ALA A 8 8.03 4.18 3.86
CA ALA A 8 9.00 4.26 2.76
C ALA A 8 9.27 2.90 2.11
N ALA A 9 9.47 1.84 2.91
CA ALA A 9 9.71 0.50 2.39
C ALA A 9 8.48 -0.02 1.62
N PHE A 10 7.28 0.16 2.17
CA PHE A 10 6.04 -0.24 1.52
C PHE A 10 5.78 0.59 0.24
N GLY A 11 6.03 1.90 0.28
CA GLY A 11 5.91 2.81 -0.86
C GLY A 11 6.82 2.43 -2.02
N HIS A 12 8.11 2.24 -1.78
CA HIS A 12 9.03 1.83 -2.84
C HIS A 12 8.70 0.43 -3.39
N ALA A 13 8.37 -0.53 -2.54
CA ALA A 13 8.03 -1.89 -2.97
C ALA A 13 6.78 -1.91 -3.87
N THR A 14 5.70 -1.26 -3.45
CA THR A 14 4.44 -1.20 -4.21
C THR A 14 4.59 -0.42 -5.50
N SER A 15 5.36 0.67 -5.49
CA SER A 15 5.62 1.49 -6.68
C SER A 15 6.49 0.76 -7.70
N LEU A 16 7.55 0.07 -7.26
CA LEU A 16 8.38 -0.75 -8.15
C LEU A 16 7.60 -1.93 -8.72
N PHE A 17 6.81 -2.61 -7.89
CA PHE A 17 5.94 -3.69 -8.36
C PHE A 17 5.00 -3.20 -9.47
N LEU A 18 4.28 -2.10 -9.24
CA LEU A 18 3.34 -1.56 -10.21
C LEU A 18 4.03 -1.08 -11.50
N ALA A 19 5.19 -0.42 -11.38
CA ALA A 19 5.98 0.02 -12.52
C ALA A 19 6.53 -1.17 -13.35
N ILE A 20 6.99 -2.24 -12.69
CA ILE A 20 7.46 -3.45 -13.37
C ILE A 20 6.28 -4.14 -14.08
N THR A 21 5.13 -4.29 -13.41
CA THR A 21 3.92 -4.86 -14.01
C THR A 21 3.47 -4.06 -15.23
N PHE A 22 3.44 -2.73 -15.13
CA PHE A 22 3.14 -1.85 -16.27
C PHE A 22 4.09 -2.11 -17.44
N ALA A 23 5.41 -2.15 -17.19
CA ALA A 23 6.39 -2.39 -18.23
C ALA A 23 6.24 -3.76 -18.91
N LEU A 24 5.97 -4.81 -18.11
CA LEU A 24 5.70 -6.15 -18.62
C LEU A 24 4.41 -6.19 -19.45
N CYS A 25 3.34 -5.50 -19.02
CA CYS A 25 2.09 -5.41 -19.77
C CYS A 25 2.31 -4.73 -21.12
N VAL A 26 3.02 -3.60 -21.17
CA VAL A 26 3.30 -2.90 -22.43
C VAL A 26 4.17 -3.76 -23.35
N ALA A 27 5.19 -4.44 -22.81
CA ALA A 27 6.01 -5.35 -23.61
C ALA A 27 5.18 -6.52 -24.19
N PHE A 28 4.23 -7.05 -23.41
CA PHE A 28 3.34 -8.13 -23.86
C PHE A 28 2.34 -7.65 -24.91
N ASP A 29 1.76 -6.45 -24.76
CA ASP A 29 0.86 -5.84 -25.74
C ASP A 29 1.55 -5.61 -27.11
N VAL A 30 2.85 -5.34 -27.11
CA VAL A 30 3.66 -5.24 -28.34
C VAL A 30 3.86 -6.61 -29.00
N LEU A 31 4.02 -7.67 -28.20
CA LEU A 31 4.21 -9.04 -28.69
C LEU A 31 2.89 -9.70 -29.13
N LEU A 32 1.77 -9.37 -28.48
CA LEU A 32 0.46 -10.01 -28.65
C LEU A 32 -0.66 -8.95 -28.72
N PRO A 33 -0.79 -8.24 -29.85
CA PRO A 33 -1.70 -7.09 -29.99
C PRO A 33 -3.19 -7.46 -29.89
N GLU A 34 -3.57 -8.72 -30.14
CA GLU A 34 -4.95 -9.22 -29.99
C GLU A 34 -5.43 -9.26 -28.52
N HIS A 35 -4.52 -9.22 -27.54
CA HIS A 35 -4.86 -9.21 -26.11
C HIS A 35 -4.51 -7.87 -25.45
N ALA A 36 -4.72 -6.77 -26.19
CA ALA A 36 -4.43 -5.41 -25.77
C ALA A 36 -5.00 -5.04 -24.37
N MET A 37 -4.12 -5.05 -23.36
CA MET A 37 -4.40 -4.59 -22.00
C MET A 37 -4.21 -3.07 -21.84
N PHE A 38 -3.58 -2.41 -22.81
CA PHE A 38 -3.33 -0.96 -22.80
C PHE A 38 -4.59 -0.12 -22.56
N THR A 39 -5.78 -0.60 -22.98
CA THR A 39 -7.07 0.09 -22.78
C THR A 39 -7.40 0.31 -21.29
N VAL A 40 -7.02 -0.62 -20.42
CA VAL A 40 -7.19 -0.49 -18.96
C VAL A 40 -6.25 0.59 -18.42
N TRP A 41 -5.01 0.57 -18.88
CA TRP A 41 -4.00 1.56 -18.52
C TRP A 41 -4.39 2.96 -18.98
N GLN A 42 -4.97 3.14 -20.17
CA GLN A 42 -5.48 4.44 -20.63
C GLN A 42 -6.57 5.02 -19.72
N LYS A 43 -7.44 4.18 -19.17
CA LYS A 43 -8.47 4.64 -18.22
C LYS A 43 -7.88 5.04 -16.87
N LEU A 44 -6.78 4.39 -16.47
CA LEU A 44 -6.11 4.66 -15.21
C LEU A 44 -5.12 5.85 -15.30
N LEU A 45 -4.57 6.09 -16.50
CA LEU A 45 -3.50 7.03 -16.78
C LEU A 45 -3.95 8.02 -17.87
N PRO A 46 -4.49 9.20 -17.52
CA PRO A 46 -5.00 10.16 -18.51
C PRO A 46 -3.92 10.68 -19.47
N GLY A 47 -2.63 10.61 -19.09
CA GLY A 47 -1.50 10.94 -19.96
C GLY A 47 -1.07 9.82 -20.92
N PHE A 48 -1.62 8.62 -20.77
CA PHE A 48 -1.25 7.45 -21.57
C PHE A 48 -2.15 7.34 -22.81
N THR A 49 -1.63 7.69 -23.98
CA THR A 49 -2.40 7.65 -25.25
C THR A 49 -2.19 6.37 -26.07
N GLY A 50 -1.49 5.35 -25.54
CA GLY A 50 -1.26 4.06 -26.20
C GLY A 50 0.22 3.67 -26.30
N ILE A 51 0.56 2.82 -27.28
CA ILE A 51 1.93 2.34 -27.53
C ILE A 51 2.76 3.43 -28.23
N ASN A 52 3.10 4.49 -27.48
CA ASN A 52 4.05 5.51 -27.90
C ASN A 52 5.14 5.61 -26.83
N TRP A 53 6.41 5.74 -27.24
CA TRP A 53 7.55 5.81 -26.34
C TRP A 53 7.41 6.95 -25.31
N SER A 54 6.86 8.10 -25.69
CA SER A 54 6.59 9.20 -24.74
C SER A 54 5.52 8.82 -23.71
N SER A 55 4.43 8.19 -24.15
CA SER A 55 3.36 7.74 -23.27
C SER A 55 3.84 6.65 -22.32
N PHE A 56 4.75 5.77 -22.74
CA PHE A 56 5.36 4.75 -21.88
C PHE A 56 6.08 5.37 -20.67
N PHE A 57 6.94 6.36 -20.88
CA PHE A 57 7.65 7.01 -19.77
C PHE A 57 6.71 7.76 -18.83
N ILE A 58 5.70 8.43 -19.38
CA ILE A 58 4.65 9.09 -18.58
C ILE A 58 3.90 8.06 -17.73
N GLY A 59 3.45 6.98 -18.35
CA GLY A 59 2.74 5.89 -17.66
C GLY A 59 3.58 5.24 -16.57
N LEU A 60 4.90 5.14 -16.75
CA LEU A 60 5.83 4.60 -15.75
C LEU A 60 5.98 5.53 -14.54
N ILE A 61 6.07 6.84 -14.76
CA ILE A 61 6.12 7.85 -13.69
C ILE A 61 4.79 7.88 -12.93
N GLU A 62 3.66 7.91 -13.64
CA GLU A 62 2.34 7.90 -13.02
C GLU A 62 2.09 6.59 -12.26
N SER A 63 2.46 5.43 -12.80
CA SER A 63 2.36 4.13 -12.12
C SER A 63 3.18 4.11 -10.82
N TYR A 64 4.38 4.67 -10.84
CA TYR A 64 5.18 4.85 -9.64
C TYR A 64 4.48 5.75 -8.62
N GLY A 65 3.86 6.85 -9.08
CA GLY A 65 3.03 7.72 -8.24
C GLY A 65 1.83 7.00 -7.63
N TYR A 66 1.14 6.15 -8.39
CA TYR A 66 0.01 5.36 -7.91
C TYR A 66 0.41 4.32 -6.84
N GLY A 67 1.60 3.74 -6.93
CA GLY A 67 2.14 2.89 -5.87
C GLY A 67 2.33 3.66 -4.56
N TRP A 68 2.90 4.87 -4.65
CA TRP A 68 3.02 5.75 -3.49
C TRP A 68 1.66 6.21 -2.93
N TYR A 69 0.69 6.49 -3.79
CA TYR A 69 -0.68 6.77 -3.39
C TYR A 69 -1.28 5.62 -2.56
N ALA A 70 -1.12 4.38 -3.02
CA ALA A 70 -1.57 3.20 -2.28
C ALA A 70 -0.86 3.09 -0.91
N ALA A 71 0.43 3.36 -0.86
CA ALA A 71 1.20 3.35 0.39
C ALA A 71 0.76 4.42 1.39
N LEU A 72 0.55 5.65 0.93
CA LEU A 72 0.12 6.76 1.76
C LEU A 72 -1.26 6.55 2.36
N ILE A 73 -2.15 5.81 1.71
CA ILE A 73 -3.48 5.48 2.23
C ILE A 73 -3.43 4.23 3.11
N TRP A 74 -2.79 3.16 2.63
CA TRP A 74 -2.87 1.85 3.26
C TRP A 74 -2.06 1.76 4.56
N VAL A 75 -0.86 2.34 4.61
CA VAL A 75 0.02 2.27 5.79
C VAL A 75 -0.57 2.95 7.03
N PRO A 76 -1.07 4.21 6.99
CA PRO A 76 -1.70 4.81 8.16
C PRO A 76 -2.98 4.06 8.56
N LEU A 77 -3.76 3.58 7.58
CA LEU A 77 -4.97 2.79 7.84
C LEU A 77 -4.62 1.50 8.59
N TYR A 78 -3.62 0.74 8.10
CA TYR A 78 -3.13 -0.47 8.75
C TYR A 78 -2.66 -0.19 10.17
N ASN A 79 -1.86 0.87 10.36
CA ASN A 79 -1.36 1.24 11.69
C ASN A 79 -2.50 1.58 12.67
N VAL A 80 -3.57 2.25 12.24
CA VAL A 80 -4.73 2.55 13.08
C VAL A 80 -5.47 1.27 13.52
N PHE A 81 -5.71 0.35 12.60
CA PHE A 81 -6.37 -0.92 12.94
C PHE A 81 -5.49 -1.85 13.77
N ALA A 82 -4.20 -1.91 13.48
CA ALA A 82 -3.23 -2.70 14.26
C ALA A 82 -3.16 -2.23 15.72
N VAL A 83 -3.16 -0.90 15.96
CA VAL A 83 -3.19 -0.34 17.33
C VAL A 83 -4.48 -0.71 18.07
N ARG A 84 -5.62 -0.73 17.39
CA ARG A 84 -6.91 -1.12 18.00
C ARG A 84 -6.99 -2.60 18.35
N ALA A 85 -6.50 -3.47 17.45
CA ALA A 85 -6.44 -4.92 17.70
C ALA A 85 -5.49 -5.27 18.86
N SER A 86 -4.48 -4.44 19.11
CA SER A 86 -3.49 -4.67 20.16
C SER A 86 -3.92 -4.18 21.54
N ARG A 87 -5.11 -3.56 21.70
CA ARG A 87 -5.57 -3.14 23.03
C ARG A 87 -5.86 -4.41 23.85
N PRO A 88 -5.05 -4.73 24.87
CA PRO A 88 -5.41 -5.79 25.79
C PRO A 88 -6.71 -5.36 26.46
N CYS A 89 -7.64 -6.29 26.69
CA CYS A 89 -8.74 -6.03 27.60
C CYS A 89 -8.10 -5.65 28.94
N SER A 90 -8.17 -4.36 29.31
CA SER A 90 -7.61 -3.87 30.55
C SER A 90 -8.58 -4.24 31.67
N CYS A 91 -8.49 -5.48 32.16
CA CYS A 91 -8.96 -5.78 33.52
C CYS A 91 -8.02 -5.03 34.46
N LYS A 92 -8.48 -3.88 34.90
CA LYS A 92 -7.81 -3.00 35.85
C LYS A 92 -7.71 -3.73 37.18
N ASN A 93 -6.49 -4.09 37.57
CA ASN A 93 -5.99 -4.39 38.92
C ASN A 93 -7.05 -4.70 40.01
N GLU A 94 -7.27 -5.99 40.27
CA GLU A 94 -7.89 -6.58 41.48
C GLU A 94 -7.04 -6.35 42.76
N LYS A 95 -5.81 -5.82 42.66
CA LYS A 95 -4.82 -5.87 43.75
C LYS A 95 -4.72 -4.61 44.62
N SER A 96 -5.77 -3.80 44.70
CA SER A 96 -5.79 -2.61 45.56
C SER A 96 -6.66 -2.74 46.82
N ASP A 97 -7.45 -3.81 46.96
CA ASP A 97 -8.42 -3.93 48.06
C ASP A 97 -7.96 -4.87 49.20
N GLU A 98 -6.96 -5.73 48.98
CA GLU A 98 -6.52 -6.72 49.99
C GLU A 98 -5.56 -6.15 51.07
N HIS A 99 -5.02 -4.95 50.87
CA HIS A 99 -4.10 -4.31 51.83
C HIS A 99 -4.76 -3.30 52.78
N ALA A 100 -6.09 -3.12 52.71
CA ALA A 100 -6.82 -2.25 53.63
C ALA A 100 -7.43 -2.98 54.84
N GLU A 101 -7.37 -4.32 54.92
CA GLU A 101 -8.01 -5.09 56.01
C GLU A 101 -7.04 -5.72 57.03
N GLN A 102 -5.73 -5.83 56.77
CA GLN A 102 -4.76 -6.39 57.74
C GLN A 102 -4.24 -5.39 58.77
N GLY A 103 -5.04 -4.36 59.05
CA GLY A 103 -4.79 -3.37 60.10
C GLY A 103 -5.89 -3.39 61.16
N GLN A 104 -6.16 -4.56 61.76
CA GLN A 104 -6.84 -4.63 63.06
C GLN A 104 -6.53 -5.93 63.81
#